data_AF-A0A1F8T995-F1
#
_entry.id   AF-A0A1F8T995-F1
#
_cell.length_a   1.000
_cell.length_b   1.000
_cell.length_c   1.000
_cell.angle_alpha   90.00
_cell.angle_beta   90.00
_cell.angle_gamma   90.00
#
_symmetry.space_group_name_H-M   'P 1'
#
loop_
_entity.id
_entity.type
_entity.pdbx_description
1 polymer ?
#
loop_
_entity_poly.entity_id
_entity_poly.type
_entity_poly.pdbx_seq_one_letter_code
_entity_poly.pdbx_strand_id
1 'polypeptide(L)'
;MNWIAVIGAALAAFIVGWLWYGPLFGKRWMALTGKRPGEGMEGSWLPIAVSGLMSVVAATALAVLTTAFSADIVTAAFIGLLVWTASGLVLKLNDMMFGGQPAGLFYLDSMQHLVTLVLMAVIVSVFRA
;
A
#
# COMPACT_ATOMS: atom_id res chain seq x y z
N MET A 1 16.53 -9.08 11.50
CA MET A 1 15.94 -8.04 10.61
C MET A 1 16.63 -8.17 9.25
N ASN A 2 15.95 -8.80 8.29
CA ASN A 2 16.50 -9.04 6.96
C ASN A 2 16.16 -7.87 6.03
N TRP A 3 17.16 -7.07 5.66
CA TRP A 3 16.96 -5.92 4.77
C TRP A 3 16.61 -6.31 3.33
N ILE A 4 17.00 -7.50 2.87
CA ILE A 4 16.59 -8.02 1.55
C ILE A 4 15.07 -8.24 1.55
N ALA A 5 14.51 -8.77 2.64
CA ALA A 5 13.07 -8.94 2.79
C ALA A 5 12.32 -7.61 2.80
N VAL A 6 12.86 -6.60 3.50
CA VAL A 6 12.28 -5.25 3.57
C VAL A 6 12.24 -4.59 2.18
N ILE A 7 13.36 -4.62 1.45
CA ILE A 7 13.43 -4.06 0.09
C ILE A 7 12.53 -4.85 -0.86
N GLY A 8 12.52 -6.19 -0.75
CA GLY A 8 11.62 -7.05 -1.54
C GLY A 8 10.13 -6.72 -1.31
N ALA A 9 9.73 -6.48 -0.06
CA ALA A 9 8.37 -6.06 0.27
C ALA A 9 8.03 -4.67 -0.28
N ALA A 10 8.96 -3.71 -0.20
CA ALA A 10 8.78 -2.38 -0.78
C ALA A 10 8.64 -2.43 -2.32
N LEU A 11 9.43 -3.27 -3.00
CA LEU A 11 9.30 -3.50 -4.43
C LEU A 11 7.96 -4.16 -4.79
N ALA A 12 7.51 -5.12 -3.98
CA ALA A 12 6.19 -5.73 -4.16
C ALA A 12 5.06 -4.68 -4.04
N ALA A 13 5.18 -3.72 -3.11
CA ALA A 13 4.23 -2.62 -2.98
C ALA A 13 4.15 -1.76 -4.25
N PHE A 14 5.29 -1.46 -4.87
CA PHE A 14 5.34 -0.76 -6.17
C PHE A 14 4.66 -1.54 -7.28
N ILE A 15 4.94 -2.84 -7.38
CA ILE A 15 4.33 -3.71 -8.40
C ILE A 15 2.81 -3.75 -8.22
N VAL A 16 2.32 -3.88 -6.98
CA VAL A 16 0.89 -3.81 -6.70
C VAL A 16 0.31 -2.47 -7.12
N GLY A 17 0.93 -1.35 -6.74
CA GLY A 17 0.46 -0.02 -7.13
C GLY A 17 0.41 0.17 -8.65
N TRP A 18 1.47 -0.26 -9.35
CA TRP A 18 1.54 -0.20 -10.82
C TRP A 18 0.46 -1.05 -11.48
N LEU A 19 0.24 -2.30 -11.02
CA LEU A 19 -0.82 -3.17 -11.54
C LEU A 19 -2.21 -2.57 -11.27
N TRP A 20 -2.43 -2.03 -10.07
CA TRP A 20 -3.71 -1.53 -9.62
C TRP A 20 -4.15 -0.28 -10.39
N TYR A 21 -3.31 0.76 -10.38
CA TYR A 21 -3.61 2.04 -11.03
C TYR A 21 -3.24 2.07 -12.52
N GLY A 22 -2.59 1.03 -13.04
CA GLY A 22 -2.35 0.82 -14.46
C GLY A 22 -3.38 -0.12 -15.09
N PRO A 23 -3.01 -1.38 -15.40
CA PRO A 23 -3.83 -2.26 -16.22
C PRO A 23 -5.15 -2.72 -15.57
N LEU A 24 -5.23 -2.87 -14.24
CA LEU A 24 -6.42 -3.42 -13.58
C LEU A 24 -7.54 -2.39 -13.44
N PHE A 25 -7.24 -1.23 -12.84
CA PHE A 25 -8.25 -0.23 -12.49
C PHE A 25 -7.91 1.19 -12.90
N GLY A 26 -6.84 1.42 -13.68
CA GLY A 26 -6.40 2.75 -14.07
C GLY A 26 -7.47 3.59 -14.76
N LYS A 27 -8.26 2.99 -15.67
CA LYS A 27 -9.39 3.68 -16.32
C LYS A 27 -10.45 4.16 -15.32
N ARG A 28 -10.77 3.33 -14.32
CA ARG A 28 -11.73 3.66 -13.27
C ARG A 28 -11.19 4.74 -12.33
N TRP A 29 -9.92 4.63 -11.93
CA TRP A 29 -9.24 5.62 -11.11
C TRP A 29 -9.21 7.00 -11.80
N MET A 30 -8.87 7.05 -13.09
CA MET A 30 -8.89 8.29 -13.88
C MET A 30 -10.29 8.91 -13.93
N ALA A 31 -11.34 8.12 -14.17
CA ALA A 31 -12.71 8.61 -14.17
C ALA A 31 -13.15 9.17 -12.81
N LEU A 32 -12.72 8.55 -11.70
CA LEU A 32 -13.06 8.99 -10.34
C LEU A 32 -12.25 10.21 -9.89
N THR A 33 -11.03 10.38 -10.38
CA THR A 33 -10.14 11.50 -10.02
C THR A 33 -10.21 12.67 -10.98
N GLY A 34 -10.88 12.51 -12.14
CA GLY A 34 -10.94 13.52 -13.19
C GLY A 34 -9.63 13.70 -13.97
N LYS A 35 -8.61 12.87 -13.69
CA LYS A 35 -7.28 12.96 -14.34
C LYS A 35 -7.31 12.38 -15.75
N ARG A 36 -6.63 13.05 -16.68
CA ARG A 36 -6.42 12.60 -18.06
C ARG A 36 -5.25 11.61 -18.15
N PRO A 37 -5.19 10.78 -19.21
CA PRO A 37 -4.02 9.95 -19.49
C PRO A 37 -2.75 10.81 -19.60
N GLY A 38 -1.70 10.46 -18.85
CA GLY A 38 -0.43 11.20 -18.80
C GLY A 38 -0.41 12.35 -17.79
N GLU A 39 -1.56 12.74 -17.24
CA GLU A 39 -1.65 13.84 -16.27
C GLU A 39 -1.06 13.42 -14.91
N GLY A 40 -0.04 14.13 -14.45
CA GLY A 40 0.70 13.81 -13.22
C GLY A 40 1.94 12.93 -13.43
N MET A 41 2.22 12.48 -14.66
CA MET A 41 3.52 11.89 -15.04
C MET A 41 4.52 12.95 -15.53
N GLU A 42 4.06 14.18 -15.77
CA GLU A 42 4.87 15.28 -16.25
C GLU A 42 5.66 15.94 -15.09
N GLY A 43 6.98 15.72 -15.08
CA GLY A 43 7.93 16.71 -14.58
C GLY A 43 8.44 16.60 -13.13
N SER A 44 7.98 15.66 -12.30
CA SER A 44 8.54 15.52 -10.94
C SER A 44 8.74 14.06 -10.54
N TRP A 45 10.01 13.67 -10.35
CA TRP A 45 10.41 12.36 -9.82
C TRP A 45 10.19 12.26 -8.30
N LEU A 46 9.94 13.40 -7.64
CA LEU A 46 9.86 13.51 -6.19
C LEU A 46 8.73 12.66 -5.57
N PRO A 47 7.48 12.66 -6.09
CA PRO A 47 6.42 11.83 -5.51
C PRO A 47 6.73 10.32 -5.59
N ILE A 48 7.38 9.88 -6.68
CA ILE A 48 7.79 8.49 -6.86
C ILE A 48 8.88 8.13 -5.85
N ALA A 49 9.89 8.98 -5.70
CA ALA A 49 10.97 8.76 -4.73
C ALA A 49 10.46 8.75 -3.28
N VAL A 50 9.59 9.70 -2.92
CA VAL A 50 8.96 9.76 -1.59
C VAL A 50 8.09 8.52 -1.35
N SER A 51 7.27 8.11 -2.32
CA SER A 51 6.46 6.90 -2.21
C SER A 51 7.31 5.64 -2.01
N GLY A 52 8.45 5.55 -2.70
CA GLY A 52 9.39 4.45 -2.51
C GLY A 52 10.03 4.42 -1.14
N LEU A 53 10.48 5.57 -0.65
CA LEU A 53 11.01 5.69 0.71
C LEU A 53 9.94 5.32 1.75
N MET A 54 8.71 5.81 1.59
CA MET A 54 7.59 5.48 2.49
C MET A 54 7.23 4.00 2.44
N SER A 55 7.39 3.33 1.30
CA SER A 55 7.20 1.88 1.18
C SER A 55 8.26 1.11 1.97
N VAL A 56 9.51 1.57 1.98
CA VAL A 56 10.57 0.99 2.82
C VAL A 56 10.29 1.21 4.31
N VAL A 57 9.83 2.41 4.69
CA VAL A 57 9.44 2.72 6.09
C VAL A 57 8.29 1.80 6.53
N ALA A 58 7.25 1.65 5.71
CA ALA A 58 6.13 0.76 6.01
C ALA A 58 6.56 -0.72 6.10
N ALA A 59 7.41 -1.19 5.17
CA ALA A 59 7.96 -2.54 5.21
C ALA A 59 8.79 -2.78 6.49
N THR A 60 9.56 -1.79 6.91
CA THR A 60 10.37 -1.85 8.14
C THR A 60 9.47 -1.95 9.36
N ALA A 61 8.41 -1.14 9.46
CA ALA A 61 7.45 -1.21 10.55
C ALA A 61 6.75 -2.59 10.62
N LEU A 62 6.33 -3.12 9.46
CA LEU A 62 5.74 -4.46 9.39
C LEU A 62 6.73 -5.56 9.76
N ALA A 63 8.01 -5.42 9.39
CA ALA A 63 9.05 -6.37 9.78
C ALA A 63 9.29 -6.36 11.29
N VAL A 64 9.27 -5.19 11.94
CA VAL A 64 9.33 -5.08 13.41
C VAL A 64 8.12 -5.77 14.05
N LEU A 65 6.89 -5.46 13.60
CA LEU A 65 5.67 -6.05 14.15
C LEU A 65 5.66 -7.58 13.99
N THR A 66 5.89 -8.08 12.78
CA THR A 66 5.90 -9.52 12.51
C THR A 66 6.99 -10.26 13.28
N THR A 67 8.15 -9.64 13.50
CA THR A 67 9.21 -10.20 14.36
C THR A 67 8.80 -10.22 15.83
N ALA A 68 8.27 -9.11 16.35
CA ALA A 68 7.86 -8.99 17.75
C ALA A 68 6.80 -10.02 18.16
N PHE A 69 5.89 -10.36 17.25
CA PHE A 69 4.85 -11.36 17.47
C PHE A 69 5.24 -12.77 17.03
N SER A 70 6.48 -13.01 16.58
CA SER A 70 6.90 -14.28 15.98
C SER A 70 5.92 -14.79 14.92
N ALA A 71 5.35 -13.85 14.15
CA ALA A 71 4.18 -14.06 13.33
C ALA A 71 4.44 -15.06 12.21
N ASP A 72 3.67 -16.14 12.12
CA ASP A 72 3.61 -16.98 10.92
C ASP A 72 2.89 -16.25 9.76
N ILE A 73 2.66 -16.94 8.63
CA ILE A 73 2.03 -16.33 7.46
C ILE A 73 0.62 -15.80 7.78
N VAL A 74 -0.17 -16.57 8.53
CA VAL A 74 -1.56 -16.21 8.88
C VAL A 74 -1.56 -15.01 9.83
N THR A 75 -0.72 -15.04 10.86
CA THR A 75 -0.58 -13.94 11.82
C THR A 75 -0.04 -12.69 11.16
N ALA A 76 0.90 -12.81 10.22
CA ALA A 76 1.43 -11.68 9.47
C ALA A 76 0.37 -11.04 8.55
N ALA A 77 -0.45 -11.85 7.87
CA ALA A 77 -1.57 -11.34 7.10
C ALA A 77 -2.58 -10.61 8.00
N PHE A 78 -2.86 -11.15 9.20
CA PHE A 78 -3.73 -10.49 10.18
C PHE A 78 -3.12 -9.18 10.71
N ILE A 79 -1.81 -9.12 10.96
CA ILE A 79 -1.10 -7.87 11.29
C ILE A 79 -1.27 -6.85 10.17
N GLY A 80 -1.08 -7.23 8.91
CA GLY A 80 -1.31 -6.35 7.76
C GLY A 80 -2.74 -5.81 7.70
N LEU A 81 -3.74 -6.67 7.96
CA LEU A 81 -5.15 -6.28 8.06
C LEU A 81 -5.41 -5.28 9.20
N LEU A 82 -4.82 -5.49 10.38
CA LEU A 82 -4.97 -4.59 11.52
C LEU A 82 -4.32 -3.23 11.24
N VAL A 83 -3.11 -3.21 10.66
CA VAL A 83 -2.43 -1.97 10.26
C VAL A 83 -3.25 -1.24 9.21
N TRP A 84 -3.83 -1.94 8.24
CA TRP A 84 -4.76 -1.34 7.28
C TRP A 84 -5.99 -0.74 7.96
N THR A 85 -6.59 -1.46 8.91
CA THR A 85 -7.76 -0.98 9.66
C THR A 85 -7.45 0.34 10.37
N ALA A 86 -6.29 0.43 11.03
CA ALA A 86 -5.84 1.63 11.72
C ALA A 86 -5.39 2.77 10.78
N SER A 87 -5.20 2.51 9.49
CA SER A 87 -4.69 3.48 8.52
C SER A 87 -5.60 3.59 7.28
N GLY A 88 -5.42 2.72 6.30
CA GLY A 88 -6.12 2.73 5.02
C GLY A 88 -7.65 2.71 5.10
N LEU A 89 -8.24 2.07 6.12
CA LEU A 89 -9.69 2.12 6.31
C LEU A 89 -10.11 3.47 6.92
N VAL A 90 -9.58 3.81 8.10
CA VAL A 90 -10.00 5.01 8.86
C VAL A 90 -9.73 6.29 8.09
N LEU A 91 -8.52 6.45 7.53
CA LEU A 91 -8.11 7.68 6.85
C LEU A 91 -8.91 7.90 5.56
N LYS A 92 -9.02 6.88 4.71
CA LYS A 92 -9.75 7.01 3.44
C LYS A 92 -11.26 7.12 3.63
N LEU A 93 -11.81 6.50 4.68
CA LEU A 93 -13.21 6.68 5.02
C LEU A 93 -13.47 8.13 5.45
N ASN A 94 -12.53 8.74 6.18
CA ASN A 94 -12.61 10.16 6.52
C ASN A 94 -12.57 11.04 5.27
N ASP A 95 -11.66 10.76 4.33
CA ASP A 95 -11.57 11.47 3.04
C ASP A 95 -12.88 11.38 2.23
N MET A 96 -13.58 10.24 2.28
CA MET A 96 -14.89 10.06 1.64
C MET A 96 -16.00 10.84 2.35
N MET A 97 -16.11 10.67 3.67
CA MET A 97 -17.23 11.19 4.46
C MET A 97 -17.16 12.70 4.66
N PHE A 98 -15.95 13.23 4.85
CA PHE A 98 -15.72 14.63 5.20
C PHE A 98 -14.93 15.38 4.13
N GLY A 99 -14.07 14.71 3.38
CA GLY A 99 -13.27 15.30 2.31
C GLY A 99 -13.99 15.38 0.94
N GLY A 100 -15.21 14.84 0.83
CA GLY A 100 -16.00 14.87 -0.40
C GLY A 100 -15.47 13.96 -1.52
N GLN A 101 -14.56 13.02 -1.21
CA GLN A 101 -14.08 12.09 -2.22
C GLN A 101 -15.18 11.12 -2.67
N PRO A 102 -15.22 10.73 -3.96
CA PRO A 102 -16.18 9.76 -4.44
C PRO A 102 -16.06 8.42 -3.70
N ALA A 103 -17.18 7.82 -3.30
CA ALA A 103 -17.17 6.52 -2.62
C ALA A 103 -16.45 5.43 -3.43
N GLY A 104 -16.53 5.49 -4.76
CA GLY A 104 -15.78 4.59 -5.64
C GLY A 104 -14.26 4.69 -5.47
N LEU A 105 -13.74 5.88 -5.16
CA LEU A 105 -12.31 6.12 -4.96
C LEU A 105 -11.85 5.62 -3.59
N PHE A 106 -12.69 5.77 -2.56
CA PHE A 106 -12.48 5.13 -1.26
C PHE A 106 -12.27 3.62 -1.40
N TYR A 107 -13.22 2.91 -2.05
CA TYR A 107 -13.09 1.46 -2.22
C TYR A 107 -11.84 1.11 -3.01
N LEU A 108 -11.58 1.84 -4.10
CA LEU A 108 -10.46 1.52 -4.98
C LEU A 108 -9.12 1.65 -4.26
N ASP A 109 -8.89 2.76 -3.58
CA ASP A 109 -7.60 3.02 -2.97
C ASP A 109 -7.46 2.31 -1.61
N SER A 110 -8.55 2.14 -0.86
CA SER A 110 -8.51 1.45 0.43
C SER A 110 -8.22 -0.03 0.26
N MET A 111 -8.83 -0.68 -0.74
CA MET A 111 -8.55 -2.09 -1.04
C MET A 111 -7.14 -2.28 -1.60
N GLN A 112 -6.65 -1.35 -2.43
CA GLN A 112 -5.26 -1.37 -2.87
C GLN A 112 -4.29 -1.34 -1.68
N HIS A 113 -4.54 -0.43 -0.73
CA HIS A 113 -3.72 -0.29 0.46
C HIS A 113 -3.77 -1.55 1.35
N LEU A 114 -4.96 -2.17 1.51
CA LEU A 114 -5.11 -3.43 2.23
C LEU A 114 -4.24 -4.53 1.61
N VAL A 115 -4.38 -4.76 0.31
CA VAL A 115 -3.64 -5.79 -0.42
C VAL A 115 -2.14 -5.56 -0.28
N THR A 116 -1.69 -4.31 -0.41
CA THR A 116 -0.29 -3.95 -0.25
C THR A 116 0.23 -4.25 1.15
N LEU A 117 -0.45 -3.82 2.22
CA LEU A 117 0.02 -4.04 3.60
C LEU A 117 0.05 -5.52 3.97
N VAL A 118 -0.98 -6.28 3.58
CA VAL A 118 -1.02 -7.74 3.81
C VAL A 118 0.12 -8.44 3.08
N LEU A 119 0.33 -8.11 1.80
CA LEU A 119 1.42 -8.69 1.01
C LEU A 119 2.79 -8.37 1.62
N MET A 120 3.02 -7.10 1.97
CA MET A 120 4.28 -6.67 2.59
C MET A 120 4.52 -7.41 3.90
N ALA A 121 3.51 -7.52 4.77
CA ALA A 121 3.61 -8.20 6.06
C ALA A 121 3.97 -9.69 5.89
N VAL A 122 3.35 -10.37 4.92
CA VAL A 122 3.66 -11.77 4.61
C VAL A 122 5.10 -11.90 4.10
N ILE A 123 5.54 -11.05 3.17
CA ILE A 123 6.91 -11.11 2.63
C ILE A 123 7.95 -10.97 3.75
N VAL A 124 7.82 -9.92 4.58
CA VAL A 124 8.81 -9.70 5.66
C VAL A 124 8.77 -10.78 6.74
N SER A 125 7.62 -11.42 6.97
CA SER A 125 7.51 -12.54 7.90
C SER A 125 8.17 -13.81 7.37
N VAL A 126 7.95 -14.16 6.10
CA VAL A 126 8.48 -15.37 5.47
C VAL A 126 10.01 -15.31 5.38
N PHE A 127 10.56 -14.15 5.03
CA PHE A 127 11.99 -13.94 4.87
C PHE A 127 12.65 -13.27 6.09
N ARG A 128 12.11 -13.49 7.30
CA ARG A 128 12.60 -12.81 8.52
C ARG A 128 14.03 -13.19 8.93
N ALA A 129 14.48 -14.38 8.49
CA ALA A 129 15.78 -14.97 8.80
C ALA A 129 16.92 -14.26 8.05
#